data_AF-A0A9D9R4D0-F1
#
_entry.id   AF-A0A9D9R4D0-F1
#
_cell.length_a   1.000
_cell.length_b   1.000
_cell.length_c   1.000
_cell.angle_alpha   90.00
_cell.angle_beta   90.00
_cell.angle_gamma   90.00
#
_symmetry.space_group_name_H-M   'P 1'
#
loop_
_entity.id
_entity.type
_entity.pdbx_description
1 polymer ?
#
loop_
_entity_poly.entity_id
_entity_poly.type
_entity_poly.pdbx_seq_one_letter_code
_entity_poly.pdbx_strand_id
1 'polypeptide(L)'
;MRVQLREVTDPLAKVTQAGRVGGIQIIDLANIDSCPFIETRDLGSLEEDGIRFKVLGRFDNSEIRGCNLMVDQGWGTSQAEPSV
;
A
#
# COMPACT_ATOMS: atom_id res chain seq x y z
N MET A 1 -9.52 4.66 -9.83
CA MET A 1 -8.23 4.46 -9.14
C MET A 1 -7.06 4.35 -10.12
N ARG A 2 -5.93 5.02 -9.82
CA ARG A 2 -4.65 4.95 -10.49
C ARG A 2 -3.54 4.86 -9.43
N VAL A 3 -2.55 3.99 -9.66
CA VAL A 3 -1.36 3.92 -8.81
C VAL A 3 -0.17 4.53 -9.56
N GLN A 4 0.64 5.32 -8.86
CA GLN A 4 1.91 5.83 -9.38
C GLN A 4 2.98 5.70 -8.30
N LEU A 5 4.24 5.68 -8.74
CA LEU A 5 5.39 5.61 -7.85
C LEU A 5 6.13 6.95 -7.81
N ARG A 6 6.39 7.45 -6.60
CA ARG A 6 7.16 8.65 -6.32
C ARG A 6 8.61 8.28 -6.02
N GLU A 7 9.56 9.12 -6.40
CA GLU A 7 10.94 8.91 -5.99
C GLU A 7 11.08 9.03 -4.47
N VAL A 8 11.88 8.18 -3.84
CA VAL A 8 12.08 8.21 -2.38
C VAL A 8 12.70 9.53 -1.92
N THR A 9 13.64 10.06 -2.71
CA THR A 9 14.45 11.25 -2.38
C THR A 9 13.87 12.56 -2.87
N ASP A 10 12.89 12.54 -3.78
CA ASP A 10 12.25 13.74 -4.34
C ASP A 10 10.73 13.55 -4.34
N PRO A 11 9.98 14.35 -3.56
CA PRO A 11 8.54 14.19 -3.47
C PRO A 11 7.76 14.59 -4.73
N LEU A 12 8.38 15.31 -5.67
CA LEU A 12 7.74 15.78 -6.90
C LEU A 12 8.11 14.91 -8.11
N ALA A 13 9.22 14.16 -8.03
CA ALA A 13 9.64 13.27 -9.09
C ALA A 13 8.90 11.92 -9.06
N LYS A 14 8.67 11.36 -10.25
CA LYS A 14 8.01 10.06 -10.44
C LYS A 14 9.00 9.03 -10.90
N VAL A 15 8.83 7.80 -10.42
CA VAL A 15 9.50 6.64 -11.00
C VAL A 15 8.77 6.24 -12.27
N THR A 16 9.47 6.28 -13.41
CA THR A 16 8.94 5.92 -14.73
C THR A 16 9.59 4.67 -15.31
N GLN A 17 10.73 4.24 -14.76
CA GLN A 17 11.48 3.09 -15.22
C GLN A 17 11.07 1.82 -14.45
N ALA A 18 10.85 0.73 -15.18
CA ALA A 18 10.59 -0.58 -14.60
C ALA A 18 11.74 -1.06 -13.69
N GLY A 19 11.41 -1.79 -12.63
CA GLY A 19 12.35 -2.33 -11.66
C GLY A 19 12.93 -1.30 -10.67
N ARG A 20 12.73 0.00 -10.90
CA ARG A 20 13.14 1.03 -9.92
C ARG A 20 12.13 1.11 -8.78
N VAL A 21 12.65 1.26 -7.57
CA VAL A 21 11.84 1.35 -6.34
C VAL A 21 11.38 2.79 -6.09
N GLY A 22 10.12 2.96 -5.70
CA GLY A 22 9.53 4.23 -5.30
C GLY A 22 8.43 4.06 -4.26
N GLY A 23 8.01 5.16 -3.63
CA GLY A 23 6.88 5.17 -2.72
C GLY A 23 5.54 5.09 -3.47
N ILE A 24 4.60 4.29 -2.97
CA ILE A 24 3.31 4.07 -3.62
C ILE A 24 2.34 5.22 -3.29
N GLN A 25 1.83 5.84 -4.35
CA GLN A 25 0.75 6.83 -4.30
C GLN A 25 -0.49 6.32 -5.05
N ILE A 26 -1.65 6.51 -4.45
CA ILE A 26 -2.95 6.09 -4.99
C ILE A 26 -3.80 7.34 -5.24
N ILE A 27 -4.35 7.43 -6.44
CA ILE A 27 -5.27 8.48 -6.86
C ILE A 27 -6.60 7.82 -7.23
N ASP A 28 -7.66 8.08 -6.48
CA ASP A 28 -8.98 7.58 -6.79
C ASP A 28 -10.05 8.67 -6.73
N LEU A 29 -10.34 9.28 -7.88
CA LEU A 29 -11.32 10.37 -7.99
C LEU A 29 -12.77 9.93 -7.77
N ALA A 30 -13.05 8.62 -7.79
CA ALA A 30 -14.37 8.09 -7.42
C ALA A 30 -14.61 8.16 -5.90
N ASN A 31 -13.55 8.33 -5.10
CA ASN A 31 -13.63 8.46 -3.65
C ASN A 31 -13.99 9.90 -3.24
N ILE A 32 -15.19 10.32 -3.61
CA ILE A 32 -15.68 11.71 -3.50
C ILE A 32 -15.87 12.13 -2.03
N ASP A 33 -16.35 11.20 -1.20
CA ASP A 33 -16.71 11.46 0.20
C ASP A 33 -15.60 11.11 1.20
N SER A 34 -14.40 10.76 0.72
CA SER A 34 -13.25 10.57 1.61
C SER A 34 -11.93 11.07 1.00
N CYS A 35 -10.86 10.28 1.05
CA CYS A 35 -9.52 10.69 0.62
C CYS A 35 -9.18 10.14 -0.78
N PRO A 36 -9.26 10.97 -1.84
CA PRO A 36 -8.93 10.55 -3.20
C PRO A 36 -7.43 10.50 -3.49
N PHE A 37 -6.58 11.05 -2.61
CA PHE A 37 -5.12 11.08 -2.79
C PHE A 37 -4.45 10.49 -1.56
N ILE A 38 -3.97 9.25 -1.67
CA ILE A 38 -3.34 8.53 -0.56
C ILE A 38 -1.87 8.32 -0.89
N GLU A 39 -1.01 8.84 -0.02
CA GLU A 39 0.41 8.48 0.00
C GLU A 39 0.62 7.41 1.06
N THR A 40 0.97 6.21 0.61
CA THR A 40 1.23 5.10 1.52
C THR A 40 2.66 5.17 2.05
N ARG A 41 2.92 4.46 3.15
CA ARG A 41 4.29 4.15 3.58
C ARG A 41 4.77 2.84 2.97
N ASP A 42 4.35 2.54 1.75
CA ASP A 42 4.69 1.30 1.07
C ASP A 42 5.62 1.60 -0.11
N LEU A 43 6.60 0.72 -0.29
CA LEU A 43 7.51 0.71 -1.42
C LEU A 43 6.95 -0.18 -2.52
N GLY A 44 7.11 0.26 -3.76
CA GLY A 44 6.76 -0.53 -4.93
C GLY A 44 7.77 -0.39 -6.07
N SER A 45 7.59 -1.20 -7.10
CA SER A 45 8.32 -1.10 -8.37
C SER A 45 7.39 -1.34 -9.55
N LEU A 46 7.56 -0.58 -10.63
CA LEU A 46 6.83 -0.82 -11.87
C LEU A 46 7.35 -2.06 -12.59
N GLU A 47 6.45 -2.76 -13.27
CA GLU A 47 6.78 -3.80 -14.25
C GLU A 47 7.11 -3.17 -15.61
N GLU A 48 7.56 -3.99 -16.56
CA GLU A 48 7.98 -3.53 -17.90
C GLU A 48 6.89 -2.82 -18.71
N ASP A 49 5.61 -3.12 -18.45
CA ASP A 49 4.49 -2.44 -19.12
C ASP A 49 4.18 -1.04 -18.56
N GLY A 50 4.80 -0.65 -17.44
CA GLY A 50 4.57 0.64 -16.78
C GLY A 50 3.18 0.83 -16.18
N ILE A 51 2.33 -0.20 -16.20
CA ILE A 51 0.96 -0.18 -15.67
C ILE A 51 0.86 -1.04 -14.42
N ARG A 52 1.43 -2.25 -14.45
CA ARG A 52 1.49 -3.14 -13.29
C ARG A 52 2.62 -2.72 -12.36
N PHE A 53 2.45 -3.02 -11.08
CA PHE A 53 3.45 -2.75 -10.06
C PHE A 53 3.45 -3.86 -9.02
N LYS A 54 4.57 -4.00 -8.33
CA LYS A 54 4.73 -4.87 -7.15
C LYS A 54 4.75 -4.01 -5.90
N VAL A 55 4.20 -4.56 -4.81
CA VAL A 55 4.43 -4.04 -3.46
C VAL A 55 5.63 -4.79 -2.88
N LEU A 56 6.64 -4.07 -2.44
CA LEU A 56 7.91 -4.63 -1.97
C LEU A 56 8.01 -4.67 -0.44
N GLY A 57 7.21 -3.86 0.27
CA GLY A 57 7.22 -3.77 1.73
C GLY A 57 6.91 -2.35 2.22
N ARG A 58 7.07 -2.12 3.53
CA ARG A 58 6.96 -0.78 4.13
C ARG A 58 8.29 -0.01 4.04
N PHE A 59 8.23 1.31 4.14
CA PHE A 59 9.41 2.19 4.28
C PHE A 59 10.17 1.96 5.59
N ASP A 60 9.43 1.72 6.67
CA ASP A 60 10.00 1.41 7.98
C ASP A 60 10.03 -0.11 8.20
N ASN A 61 10.74 -0.51 9.26
CA ASN A 61 10.76 -1.89 9.72
C ASN A 61 9.49 -2.17 10.52
N SER A 62 8.33 -2.05 9.86
CA SER A 62 7.03 -2.35 10.46
C SER A 62 7.03 -3.76 11.04
N GLU A 63 6.30 -3.99 12.14
CA GLU A 63 6.32 -5.27 12.84
C GLU A 63 6.11 -6.46 11.89
N ILE A 64 6.99 -7.46 12.00
CA ILE A 64 6.99 -8.70 11.19
C ILE A 64 5.65 -9.44 11.27
N ARG A 65 4.86 -9.19 12.33
CA ARG A 65 3.54 -9.77 12.58
C ARG A 65 2.45 -8.70 12.60
N GLY A 66 2.44 -7.83 11.60
CA GLY A 66 1.37 -6.85 11.43
C GLY A 66 0.00 -7.54 11.44
N CYS A 67 -0.83 -7.25 12.43
CA CYS A 67 -2.25 -7.58 12.35
C CYS A 67 -2.85 -6.75 11.20
N ASN A 68 -3.32 -7.41 10.15
CA ASN A 68 -4.16 -6.75 9.15
C ASN A 68 -5.44 -6.29 9.86
N LEU A 69 -5.63 -4.97 10.01
CA LEU A 69 -6.87 -4.40 10.58
C LEU A 69 -8.11 -4.71 9.72
N MET A 70 -7.94 -5.25 8.51
CA MET A 70 -9.03 -5.76 7.68
C MET A 70 -9.58 -7.12 8.17
N VAL A 71 -8.94 -7.76 9.15
CA VAL A 71 -9.41 -9.00 9.79
C VAL A 71 -10.09 -8.72 11.14
N ASP A 72 -10.24 -7.46 11.55
CA ASP A 72 -10.87 -7.14 12.84
C ASP A 72 -12.40 -7.10 12.71
N GLN A 73 -13.00 -8.16 13.26
CA GLN A 73 -14.40 -8.35 13.65
C GLN A 73 -15.43 -8.44 12.53
N GLY A 74 -15.54 -9.65 11.98
CA GLY A 74 -16.84 -10.14 11.56
C GLY A 74 -17.82 -10.01 12.74
N TRP A 75 -18.92 -9.30 12.51
CA TRP A 75 -20.09 -9.35 13.38
C TRP A 75 -20.44 -10.82 13.70
N GLY A 76 -20.29 -11.21 14.97
CA GLY A 76 -21.12 -12.27 15.56
C GLY A 76 -20.62 -13.71 15.55
N THR A 77 -19.33 -14.01 15.68
CA THR A 77 -18.92 -15.36 16.13
C THR A 77 -18.03 -15.28 17.34
N SER A 78 -18.62 -15.52 18.51
CA SER A 78 -17.94 -15.96 19.72
C SER A 78 -17.13 -17.23 19.43
N GLN A 79 -15.81 -17.11 19.33
CA GLN A 79 -14.92 -18.27 19.44
C GLN A 79 -14.30 -18.24 20.83
N ALA A 80 -14.63 -19.25 21.62
CA ALA A 80 -14.00 -19.54 22.89
C ALA A 80 -12.52 -19.86 22.67
N GLU A 81 -11.65 -19.32 23.53
CA GLU A 81 -10.22 -19.63 23.55
C GLU A 81 -9.99 -21.12 23.83
N PRO A 82 -9.09 -21.81 23.11
CA PRO A 82 -8.60 -23.09 23.59
C PRO A 82 -7.53 -22.85 24.66
N SER A 83 -7.77 -23.44 25.82
CA SER A 83 -6.81 -23.54 26.91
C SER A 83 -5.64 -24.45 26.54
N VAL A 84 -4.43 -23.90 26.63
CA VAL A 84 -3.08 -24.52 26.66
C VAL A 84 -2.59 -25.16 25.36
#